data_AF-A0A522KMD3-F1
#
_entry.id   AF-A0A522KMD3-F1
#
_cell.length_a   1.000
_cell.length_b   1.000
_cell.length_c   1.000
_cell.angle_alpha   90.00
_cell.angle_beta   90.00
_cell.angle_gamma   90.00
#
_symmetry.space_group_name_H-M   'P 1'
#
loop_
_entity.id
_entity.type
_entity.pdbx_description
1 polymer ?
#
loop_
_entity_poly.entity_id
_entity_poly.type
_entity_poly.pdbx_seq_one_letter_code
_entity_poly.pdbx_strand_id
1 'polypeptide(L)'
;MSVIEGFERKALFNITRAVALVCVTVFLLAIIGSVIFGVSVWQEHVDTRVSAQEIVEPLKQTNAPSADSQQTQGTQPPAEQGAAQSPLAGYRIPFALQKYVSGDNAQILRNHLDDAPAADRQSYLDELGAVVTSAEASKVDVVAAINSYMRTKSERYKAAAVKAAEKWETLKMVAAGTASGLLLVALFSLVLVLLAIERNTRSLRQTASAASNQSVSEVTQA
;
A
#
# COMPACT_ATOMS: atom_id res chain seq x y z
N MET A 1 -26.38 49.85 -30.25
CA MET A 1 -25.56 48.96 -29.41
C MET A 1 -25.56 47.59 -30.06
N SER A 2 -24.38 47.07 -30.37
CA SER A 2 -24.23 45.98 -31.34
C SER A 2 -24.73 44.66 -30.77
N VAL A 3 -25.55 43.93 -31.55
CA VAL A 3 -26.09 42.60 -31.23
C VAL A 3 -24.99 41.59 -30.86
N ILE A 4 -23.76 41.86 -31.34
CA ILE A 4 -22.53 41.12 -31.08
C ILE A 4 -22.10 41.20 -29.61
N GLU A 5 -22.19 42.36 -28.94
CA GLU A 5 -21.82 42.50 -27.52
C GLU A 5 -22.80 41.78 -26.58
N GLY A 6 -24.08 41.71 -26.99
CA GLY A 6 -25.12 40.97 -26.26
C GLY A 6 -24.98 39.47 -26.41
N PHE A 7 -24.57 39.00 -27.60
CA PHE A 7 -24.33 37.58 -27.87
C PHE A 7 -23.05 37.10 -27.19
N GLU A 8 -21.97 37.86 -27.28
CA GLU A 8 -20.67 37.55 -26.67
C GLU A 8 -20.79 37.41 -25.15
N ARG A 9 -21.40 38.38 -24.45
CA ARG A 9 -21.52 38.31 -22.98
C ARG A 9 -22.52 37.26 -22.47
N LYS A 10 -23.59 36.97 -23.22
CA LYS A 10 -24.64 36.05 -22.73
C LYS A 10 -24.39 34.60 -23.15
N ALA A 11 -23.81 34.38 -24.33
CA ALA A 11 -23.43 33.06 -24.81
C ALA A 11 -22.13 32.58 -24.16
N LEU A 12 -21.06 33.39 -24.10
CA LEU A 12 -19.80 32.97 -23.45
C LEU A 12 -20.04 32.63 -21.98
N PHE A 13 -20.81 33.44 -21.26
CA PHE A 13 -21.09 33.19 -19.84
C PHE A 13 -21.85 31.88 -19.59
N ASN A 14 -22.83 31.57 -20.44
CA ASN A 14 -23.56 30.30 -20.35
C ASN A 14 -22.67 29.11 -20.74
N ILE A 15 -21.80 29.27 -21.74
CA ILE A 15 -20.84 28.24 -22.16
C ILE A 15 -19.82 27.99 -21.04
N THR A 16 -19.21 29.02 -20.47
CA THR A 16 -18.25 28.89 -19.36
C THR A 16 -18.89 28.20 -18.15
N ARG A 17 -20.15 28.52 -17.84
CA ARG A 17 -20.89 27.84 -16.77
C ARG A 17 -21.14 26.37 -17.07
N ALA A 18 -21.58 26.04 -18.29
CA ALA A 18 -21.83 24.66 -18.69
C ALA A 18 -20.53 23.84 -18.68
N VAL A 19 -19.45 24.38 -19.23
CA VAL A 19 -18.12 23.77 -19.24
C VAL A 19 -17.62 23.55 -17.81
N ALA A 20 -17.69 24.57 -16.94
CA ALA A 20 -17.26 24.44 -15.55
C ALA A 20 -18.08 23.37 -14.80
N LEU A 21 -19.39 23.28 -15.03
CA LEU A 21 -20.24 22.25 -14.42
C LEU A 21 -19.84 20.85 -14.91
N VAL A 22 -19.66 20.66 -16.22
CA VAL A 22 -19.19 19.38 -16.79
C VAL A 22 -17.82 19.01 -16.21
N CYS A 23 -16.86 19.94 -16.18
CA CYS A 23 -15.54 19.71 -15.61
C CYS A 23 -15.62 19.28 -14.14
N VAL A 24 -16.36 20.01 -13.30
CA VAL A 24 -16.54 19.66 -11.88
C VAL A 24 -17.13 18.27 -11.73
N THR A 25 -18.13 17.92 -12.53
CA THR A 25 -18.79 16.60 -12.47
C THR A 25 -17.81 15.48 -12.83
N VAL A 26 -17.03 15.65 -13.90
CA VAL A 26 -16.01 14.68 -14.33
C VAL A 26 -14.91 14.54 -13.27
N PHE A 27 -14.42 15.65 -12.71
CA PHE A 27 -13.40 15.60 -11.66
C PHE A 27 -13.90 14.91 -10.38
N LEU A 28 -15.15 15.15 -9.98
CA LEU A 28 -15.74 14.46 -8.83
C LEU A 28 -15.83 12.94 -9.06
N LEU A 29 -16.26 12.50 -10.24
CA LEU A 29 -16.27 11.08 -10.59
C LEU A 29 -14.86 10.48 -10.59
N ALA A 30 -13.87 11.20 -11.13
CA ALA A 30 -12.48 10.77 -11.12
C ALA A 30 -11.91 10.65 -9.69
N ILE A 31 -12.24 11.59 -8.80
CA ILE A 31 -11.85 11.54 -7.38
C ILE A 31 -12.46 10.32 -6.69
N ILE A 32 -13.75 10.05 -6.89
CA ILE A 32 -14.41 8.87 -6.32
C ILE A 32 -13.72 7.58 -6.80
N GLY A 33 -13.44 7.47 -8.10
CA GLY A 33 -12.71 6.33 -8.66
C GLY A 33 -11.30 6.19 -8.06
N SER A 34 -10.60 7.30 -7.89
CA SER A 34 -9.25 7.34 -7.30
C SER A 34 -9.23 6.87 -5.85
N VAL A 35 -10.23 7.27 -5.05
CA VAL A 35 -10.39 6.81 -3.65
C VAL A 35 -10.65 5.31 -3.59
N ILE A 36 -11.58 4.79 -4.40
CA ILE A 36 -11.89 3.35 -4.45
C ILE A 36 -10.64 2.55 -4.84
N PHE A 37 -9.90 3.02 -5.86
CA PHE A 37 -8.66 2.41 -6.28
C PHE A 37 -7.59 2.42 -5.18
N GLY A 38 -7.41 3.56 -4.49
CA GLY A 38 -6.48 3.70 -3.39
C GLY A 38 -6.77 2.74 -2.22
N VAL A 39 -8.05 2.55 -1.87
CA VAL A 39 -8.47 1.59 -0.83
C VAL A 39 -8.15 0.15 -1.25
N SER A 40 -8.40 -0.19 -2.52
CA SER A 40 -8.09 -1.53 -3.05
C SER A 40 -6.59 -1.87 -2.95
N VAL A 41 -5.73 -0.93 -3.35
CA VAL A 41 -4.26 -1.09 -3.28
C VAL A 41 -3.78 -1.23 -1.83
N TRP A 42 -4.44 -0.54 -0.89
CA TRP A 42 -4.11 -0.63 0.55
C TRP A 42 -4.46 -2.00 1.16
N GLN A 43 -5.56 -2.62 0.74
CA GLN A 43 -6.04 -3.89 1.32
C GLN A 43 -5.28 -5.13 0.84
N GLU A 44 -4.56 -5.04 -0.27
CA GLU A 44 -3.80 -6.17 -0.79
C GLU A 44 -2.69 -6.57 0.20
N HIS A 45 -2.80 -7.74 0.83
CA HIS A 45 -1.78 -8.26 1.74
C HIS A 45 -0.79 -9.14 0.99
N VAL A 46 0.50 -9.02 1.27
CA VAL A 46 1.52 -9.90 0.68
C VAL A 46 1.75 -11.07 1.63
N ASP A 47 1.36 -12.28 1.20
CA ASP A 47 1.60 -13.47 2.00
C ASP A 47 3.09 -13.85 2.00
N THR A 48 3.70 -13.86 3.18
CA THR A 48 5.10 -14.23 3.41
C THR A 48 5.25 -15.64 3.98
N ARG A 49 4.16 -16.39 4.19
CA ARG A 49 4.22 -17.74 4.80
C ARG A 49 4.80 -18.77 3.86
N VAL A 50 5.77 -19.54 4.35
CA VAL A 50 6.39 -20.63 3.59
C VAL A 50 5.98 -21.94 4.25
N SER A 51 5.34 -22.81 3.48
CA SER A 51 4.91 -24.12 3.99
C SER A 51 6.07 -25.13 3.96
N ALA A 52 6.05 -26.11 4.87
CA ALA A 52 7.08 -27.14 4.91
C ALA A 52 7.10 -28.00 3.64
N GLN A 53 5.93 -28.23 3.05
CA GLN A 53 5.78 -29.02 1.81
C GLN A 53 6.48 -28.35 0.63
N GLU A 54 6.36 -27.03 0.51
CA GLU A 54 6.97 -26.24 -0.56
C GLU A 54 8.51 -26.37 -0.60
N ILE A 55 9.14 -26.59 0.56
CA ILE A 55 10.59 -26.72 0.67
C ILE A 55 11.06 -28.17 0.49
N VAL A 56 10.34 -29.12 1.09
CA VAL A 56 10.78 -30.53 1.14
C VAL A 56 10.47 -31.29 -0.15
N GLU A 57 9.38 -30.95 -0.85
CA GLU A 57 8.94 -31.66 -2.06
C GLU A 57 9.89 -31.48 -3.26
N PRO A 58 10.44 -30.29 -3.55
CA PRO A 58 11.47 -30.12 -4.58
C PRO A 58 12.75 -30.90 -4.26
N LEU A 59 13.15 -30.96 -2.98
CA LEU A 59 14.36 -31.67 -2.55
C LEU A 59 14.22 -33.19 -2.65
N LYS A 60 12.99 -33.73 -2.56
CA LYS A 60 12.74 -35.16 -2.83
C LYS A 60 13.04 -35.54 -4.28
N GLN A 61 12.82 -34.64 -5.23
CA GLN A 61 13.03 -34.91 -6.66
C GLN A 61 14.50 -34.81 -7.06
N THR A 62 15.34 -34.09 -6.31
CA THR A 62 16.76 -33.89 -6.61
C THR A 62 17.67 -34.98 -6.03
N ASN A 63 17.21 -35.77 -5.06
CA ASN A 63 18.01 -36.82 -4.42
C ASN A 63 18.03 -38.13 -5.22
N ALA A 64 18.77 -38.15 -6.34
CA ALA A 64 19.51 -39.34 -6.75
C ALA A 64 20.71 -39.51 -5.79
N PRO A 65 21.05 -40.73 -5.37
CA PRO A 65 21.83 -40.96 -4.15
C PRO A 65 23.27 -40.47 -4.30
N SER A 66 23.61 -39.40 -3.59
CA SER A 66 25.01 -39.06 -3.29
C SER A 66 25.34 -39.66 -1.93
N ALA A 67 26.07 -40.76 -1.96
CA ALA A 67 26.66 -41.38 -0.79
C ALA A 67 27.84 -40.51 -0.32
N ASP A 68 27.58 -39.67 0.69
CA ASP A 68 28.53 -39.35 1.77
C ASP A 68 27.87 -38.32 2.69
N SER A 69 27.24 -38.80 3.75
CA SER A 69 26.84 -37.95 4.86
C SER A 69 27.20 -38.71 6.13
N GLN A 70 28.29 -38.28 6.75
CA GLN A 70 28.78 -38.79 8.03
C GLN A 70 27.64 -38.81 9.04
N GLN A 71 27.27 -40.03 9.40
CA GLN A 71 26.27 -40.36 10.40
C GLN A 71 26.80 -39.93 11.76
N THR A 72 26.44 -38.74 12.24
CA THR A 72 26.68 -38.35 13.63
C THR A 72 25.78 -39.20 14.53
N GLN A 73 26.43 -40.20 15.15
CA GLN A 73 25.89 -41.12 16.14
C GLN A 73 25.25 -40.38 17.32
N GLY A 74 24.12 -40.90 17.76
CA GLY A 74 23.34 -40.37 18.88
C GLY A 74 24.19 -40.14 20.11
N THR A 75 24.20 -38.89 20.58
CA THR A 75 24.63 -38.54 21.93
C THR A 75 23.61 -37.61 22.54
N GLN A 76 23.30 -37.95 23.78
CA GLN A 76 22.41 -37.32 24.75
C GLN A 76 22.55 -35.79 24.74
N PRO A 77 21.45 -35.02 24.95
CA PRO A 77 21.52 -33.56 24.92
C PRO A 77 22.52 -33.05 25.98
N PRO A 78 23.37 -32.07 25.67
CA PRO A 78 24.14 -31.40 26.70
C PRO A 78 23.15 -30.72 27.64
N ALA A 79 23.10 -31.20 28.88
CA ALA A 79 22.56 -30.44 29.98
C ALA A 79 23.46 -29.20 30.16
N GLU A 80 22.83 -28.04 30.25
CA GLU A 80 23.41 -26.82 30.83
C GLU A 80 24.62 -26.21 30.10
N GLN A 81 24.38 -25.60 28.94
CA GLN A 81 25.13 -24.41 28.55
C GLN A 81 24.18 -23.22 28.62
N GLY A 82 24.51 -22.29 29.52
CA GLY A 82 23.61 -21.27 30.05
C GLY A 82 22.75 -20.57 29.01
N ALA A 83 21.44 -20.56 29.27
CA ALA A 83 20.41 -19.84 28.52
C ALA A 83 20.65 -18.31 28.39
N ALA A 84 21.72 -17.77 28.99
CA ALA A 84 22.04 -16.35 29.02
C ALA A 84 23.00 -15.87 27.91
N GLN A 85 23.59 -16.76 27.09
CA GLN A 85 24.53 -16.36 26.02
C GLN A 85 24.20 -16.92 24.62
N SER A 86 23.06 -17.61 24.44
CA SER A 86 22.63 -18.03 23.10
C SER A 86 22.20 -16.81 22.27
N PRO A 87 22.65 -16.67 21.01
CA PRO A 87 22.19 -15.62 20.09
C PRO A 87 20.66 -15.58 19.91
N LEU A 88 20.00 -16.69 20.20
CA LEU A 88 18.54 -16.87 20.10
C LEU A 88 17.83 -16.71 21.45
N ALA A 89 18.48 -16.14 22.46
CA ALA A 89 17.85 -15.85 23.75
C ALA A 89 16.58 -14.99 23.57
N GLY A 90 15.50 -15.39 24.23
CA GLY A 90 14.19 -14.74 24.14
C GLY A 90 13.22 -15.36 23.11
N TYR A 91 13.67 -16.33 22.31
CA TYR A 91 12.80 -17.07 21.38
C TYR A 91 12.47 -18.47 21.89
N ARG A 92 11.28 -18.97 21.52
CA ARG A 92 10.92 -20.37 21.74
C ARG A 92 11.45 -21.20 20.57
N ILE A 93 12.49 -21.99 20.81
CA ILE A 93 13.09 -22.86 19.79
C ILE A 93 12.32 -24.19 19.71
N PRO A 94 11.74 -24.55 18.54
CA PRO A 94 11.07 -25.84 18.35
C PRO A 94 12.03 -27.01 18.59
N PHE A 95 11.52 -28.10 19.17
CA PHE A 95 12.34 -29.24 19.58
C PHE A 95 13.19 -29.82 18.45
N ALA A 96 12.60 -30.02 17.26
CA ALA A 96 13.30 -30.56 16.10
C ALA A 96 14.49 -29.69 15.65
N LEU A 97 14.41 -28.38 15.89
CA LEU A 97 15.42 -27.42 15.47
C LEU A 97 16.64 -27.38 16.41
N GLN A 98 16.47 -27.74 17.69
CA GLN A 98 17.48 -27.59 18.75
C GLN A 98 18.83 -28.25 18.41
N LYS A 99 18.80 -29.43 17.76
CA LYS A 99 20.02 -30.14 17.34
C LYS A 99 20.81 -29.46 16.23
N TYR A 100 20.19 -28.54 15.47
CA TYR A 100 20.82 -27.87 14.33
C TYR A 100 21.23 -26.43 14.62
N VAL A 101 20.68 -25.81 15.68
CA VAL A 101 20.86 -24.37 15.99
C VAL A 101 21.76 -24.14 17.19
N SER A 102 22.93 -24.77 17.17
CA SER A 102 23.98 -24.59 18.18
C SER A 102 25.23 -23.94 17.58
N GLY A 103 26.02 -23.22 18.39
CA GLY A 103 27.26 -22.58 17.96
C GLY A 103 27.05 -21.58 16.82
N ASP A 104 27.88 -21.66 15.78
CA ASP A 104 27.85 -20.76 14.62
C ASP A 104 26.51 -20.79 13.87
N ASN A 105 25.83 -21.93 13.85
CA ASN A 105 24.51 -22.05 13.21
C ASN A 105 23.44 -21.20 13.92
N ALA A 106 23.55 -21.05 15.25
CA ALA A 106 22.66 -20.19 16.01
C ALA A 106 22.87 -18.71 15.62
N GLN A 107 24.13 -18.32 15.38
CA GLN A 107 24.46 -16.96 14.95
C GLN A 107 23.99 -16.69 13.52
N ILE A 108 24.15 -17.66 12.60
CA ILE A 108 23.64 -17.54 11.23
C ILE A 108 22.12 -17.37 11.25
N LEU A 109 21.40 -18.23 11.98
CA LEU A 109 19.96 -18.12 12.12
C LEU A 109 19.56 -16.78 12.77
N ARG A 110 20.34 -16.29 13.73
CA ARG A 110 20.09 -14.99 14.35
C ARG A 110 20.18 -13.85 13.33
N ASN A 111 21.21 -13.84 12.49
CA ASN A 111 21.36 -12.83 11.44
C ASN A 111 20.16 -12.85 10.47
N HIS A 112 19.68 -14.05 10.10
CA HIS A 112 18.48 -14.19 9.27
C HIS A 112 17.19 -13.69 9.97
N LEU A 113 17.07 -13.87 11.29
CA LEU A 113 15.96 -13.34 12.06
C LEU A 113 16.02 -11.82 12.20
N ASP A 114 17.20 -11.22 12.24
CA ASP A 114 17.35 -9.77 12.32
C ASP A 114 16.85 -9.09 11.03
N ASP A 115 17.00 -9.75 9.88
CA ASP A 115 16.40 -9.33 8.60
C ASP A 115 14.86 -9.53 8.54
N ALA A 116 14.31 -10.38 9.41
CA ALA A 116 12.88 -10.63 9.46
C ALA A 116 12.14 -9.59 10.32
N PRO A 117 10.89 -9.22 9.95
CA PRO A 117 10.05 -8.35 10.76
C PRO A 117 9.88 -8.89 12.18
N ALA A 118 10.01 -8.02 13.20
CA ALA A 118 9.98 -8.44 14.60
C ALA A 118 8.74 -9.26 14.99
N ALA A 119 7.58 -8.92 14.41
CA ALA A 119 6.31 -9.63 14.63
C ALA A 119 6.32 -11.08 14.09
N ASP A 120 7.13 -11.37 13.07
CA ASP A 120 7.14 -12.65 12.38
C ASP A 120 8.23 -13.60 12.88
N ARG A 121 9.18 -13.11 13.70
CA ARG A 121 10.39 -13.87 14.10
C ARG A 121 10.07 -15.19 14.82
N GLN A 122 9.01 -15.24 15.62
CA GLN A 122 8.59 -16.50 16.24
C GLN A 122 7.96 -17.45 15.21
N SER A 123 7.10 -16.94 14.31
CA SER A 123 6.52 -17.75 13.22
C SER A 123 7.60 -18.31 12.30
N TYR A 124 8.65 -17.54 12.03
CA TYR A 124 9.81 -17.98 11.26
C TYR A 124 10.46 -19.21 11.88
N LEU A 125 10.69 -19.18 13.20
CA LEU A 125 11.28 -20.31 13.93
C LEU A 125 10.36 -21.52 13.95
N ASP A 126 9.06 -21.31 14.18
CA ASP A 126 8.06 -22.37 14.21
C ASP A 126 7.93 -23.07 12.84
N GLU A 127 7.88 -22.30 11.76
CA GLU A 127 7.88 -22.80 10.38
C GLU A 127 9.17 -23.56 10.05
N LEU A 128 10.34 -23.03 10.44
CA LEU A 128 11.62 -23.70 10.25
C LEU A 128 11.68 -25.04 11.01
N GLY A 129 11.13 -25.09 12.23
CA GLY A 129 10.98 -26.34 12.99
C GLY A 129 10.10 -27.37 12.28
N ALA A 130 9.04 -26.92 11.61
CA ALA A 130 8.18 -27.79 10.79
C ALA A 130 8.90 -28.29 9.52
N VAL A 131 9.70 -27.44 8.86
CA VAL A 131 10.55 -27.84 7.72
C VAL A 131 11.53 -28.93 8.13
N VAL A 132 12.22 -28.75 9.26
CA VAL A 132 13.17 -29.74 9.80
C VAL A 132 12.47 -31.06 10.10
N THR A 133 11.33 -31.02 10.78
CA THR A 133 10.53 -32.20 11.09
C THR A 133 10.09 -32.94 9.83
N SER A 134 9.65 -32.20 8.80
CA SER A 134 9.21 -32.76 7.52
C SER A 134 10.37 -33.36 6.70
N ALA A 135 11.53 -32.69 6.70
CA ALA A 135 12.74 -33.18 6.04
C ALA A 135 13.23 -34.49 6.66
N GLU A 136 13.26 -34.57 8.00
CA GLU A 136 13.62 -35.79 8.73
C GLU A 136 12.66 -36.94 8.45
N ALA A 137 11.35 -36.69 8.55
CA ALA A 137 10.33 -37.68 8.25
C ALA A 137 10.42 -38.19 6.81
N SER A 138 10.87 -37.32 5.89
CA SER A 138 11.04 -37.61 4.47
C SER A 138 12.42 -38.15 4.10
N LYS A 139 13.35 -38.30 5.07
CA LYS A 139 14.75 -38.69 4.84
C LYS A 139 15.49 -37.83 3.81
N VAL A 140 15.17 -36.54 3.77
CA VAL A 140 15.85 -35.54 2.94
C VAL A 140 16.95 -34.88 3.78
N ASP A 141 18.01 -34.40 3.14
CA ASP A 141 19.05 -33.62 3.83
C ASP A 141 18.43 -32.39 4.53
N VAL A 142 18.52 -32.41 5.86
CA VAL A 142 17.95 -31.39 6.74
C VAL A 142 18.70 -30.08 6.60
N VAL A 143 20.01 -30.11 6.38
CA VAL A 143 20.82 -28.89 6.21
C VAL A 143 20.44 -28.19 4.91
N ALA A 144 20.29 -28.95 3.81
CA ALA A 144 19.76 -28.42 2.56
C ALA A 144 18.35 -27.84 2.71
N ALA A 145 17.46 -28.50 3.46
CA ALA A 145 16.11 -28.01 3.71
C ALA A 145 16.10 -26.70 4.52
N ILE A 146 16.93 -26.59 5.56
CA ILE A 146 17.09 -25.36 6.36
C ILE A 146 17.57 -24.21 5.46
N ASN A 147 18.65 -24.43 4.69
CA ASN A 147 19.21 -23.40 3.81
C ASN A 147 18.21 -22.95 2.72
N SER A 148 17.47 -23.91 2.15
CA SER A 148 16.41 -23.64 1.18
C SER A 148 15.27 -22.81 1.79
N TYR A 149 14.84 -23.15 3.00
CA TYR A 149 13.84 -22.35 3.72
C TYR A 149 14.33 -20.92 3.97
N MET A 150 15.54 -20.75 4.53
CA MET A 150 16.07 -19.42 4.86
C MET A 150 16.19 -18.53 3.62
N ARG A 151 16.65 -19.10 2.50
CA ARG A 151 16.72 -18.40 1.21
C ARG A 151 15.33 -18.00 0.72
N THR A 152 14.40 -18.95 0.62
CA THR A 152 13.05 -18.70 0.11
C THR A 152 12.32 -17.66 0.96
N LYS A 153 12.43 -17.74 2.29
CA LYS A 153 11.80 -16.79 3.21
C LYS A 153 12.41 -15.39 3.08
N SER A 154 13.74 -15.28 2.95
CA SER A 154 14.42 -14.00 2.68
C SER A 154 13.97 -13.38 1.36
N GLU A 155 13.87 -14.17 0.29
CA GLU A 155 13.40 -13.71 -1.02
C GLU A 155 11.95 -13.20 -0.94
N ARG A 156 11.07 -13.88 -0.19
CA ARG A 156 9.69 -13.42 0.03
C ARG A 156 9.61 -12.14 0.83
N TYR A 157 10.44 -11.95 1.86
CA TYR A 157 10.49 -10.68 2.59
C TYR A 157 10.99 -9.54 1.72
N LYS A 158 12.01 -9.78 0.89
CA LYS A 158 12.48 -8.78 -0.08
C LYS A 158 11.38 -8.42 -1.09
N ALA A 159 10.68 -9.42 -1.65
CA ALA A 159 9.58 -9.19 -2.56
C ALA A 159 8.41 -8.43 -1.89
N ALA A 160 8.09 -8.76 -0.65
CA ALA A 160 7.07 -8.06 0.12
C ALA A 160 7.47 -6.60 0.41
N ALA A 161 8.74 -6.34 0.73
CA ALA A 161 9.26 -4.99 0.94
C ALA A 161 9.22 -4.15 -0.35
N VAL A 162 9.60 -4.72 -1.50
CA VAL A 162 9.49 -4.06 -2.81
C VAL A 162 8.03 -3.72 -3.13
N LYS A 163 7.11 -4.69 -3.00
CA LYS A 163 5.67 -4.44 -3.21
C LYS A 163 5.13 -3.39 -2.25
N ALA A 164 5.57 -3.37 -1.00
CA ALA A 164 5.16 -2.34 -0.05
C ALA A 164 5.65 -0.95 -0.48
N ALA A 165 6.88 -0.85 -0.99
CA ALA A 165 7.41 0.41 -1.52
C ALA A 165 6.63 0.89 -2.75
N GLU A 166 6.35 0.00 -3.71
CA GLU A 166 5.52 0.30 -4.89
C GLU A 166 4.10 0.75 -4.51
N LYS A 167 3.50 0.13 -3.49
CA LYS A 167 2.21 0.54 -2.94
C LYS A 167 2.28 1.95 -2.38
N TRP A 168 3.30 2.26 -1.60
CA TRP A 168 3.51 3.61 -1.06
C TRP A 168 3.68 4.66 -2.16
N GLU A 169 4.39 4.33 -3.23
CA GLU A 169 4.54 5.22 -4.39
C GLU A 169 3.19 5.43 -5.11
N THR A 170 2.44 4.35 -5.35
CA THR A 170 1.10 4.40 -5.95
C THR A 170 0.15 5.23 -5.11
N LEU A 171 0.13 5.03 -3.77
CA LEU A 171 -0.69 5.81 -2.86
C LEU A 171 -0.32 7.30 -2.87
N LYS A 172 0.97 7.64 -2.94
CA LYS A 172 1.41 9.04 -3.07
C LYS A 172 0.90 9.67 -4.36
N MET A 173 0.98 8.95 -5.48
CA MET A 173 0.48 9.42 -6.77
C MET A 173 -1.04 9.62 -6.75
N VAL A 174 -1.78 8.66 -6.19
CA VAL A 174 -3.24 8.73 -5.99
C VAL A 174 -3.61 9.92 -5.10
N ALA A 175 -2.89 10.11 -3.98
CA ALA A 175 -3.12 11.22 -3.06
C ALA A 175 -2.85 12.58 -3.74
N ALA A 176 -1.75 12.71 -4.49
CA ALA A 176 -1.42 13.92 -5.23
C ALA A 176 -2.44 14.23 -6.33
N GLY A 177 -2.86 13.20 -7.09
CA GLY A 177 -3.92 13.31 -8.09
C GLY A 177 -5.26 13.72 -7.48
N THR A 178 -5.62 13.16 -6.33
CA THR A 178 -6.84 13.51 -5.61
C THR A 178 -6.79 14.95 -5.08
N ALA A 179 -5.68 15.37 -4.47
CA ALA A 179 -5.51 16.72 -3.93
C ALA A 179 -5.55 17.78 -5.04
N SER A 180 -4.86 17.54 -6.15
CA SER A 180 -4.90 18.44 -7.31
C SER A 180 -6.28 18.49 -7.96
N GLY A 181 -6.99 17.37 -8.08
CA GLY A 181 -8.37 17.31 -8.53
C GLY A 181 -9.31 18.13 -7.64
N LEU A 182 -9.19 18.00 -6.32
CA LEU A 182 -9.97 18.78 -5.35
C LEU A 182 -9.68 20.29 -5.47
N LEU A 183 -8.41 20.67 -5.66
CA LEU A 183 -8.04 22.07 -5.88
C LEU A 183 -8.69 22.62 -7.15
N LEU A 184 -8.70 21.87 -8.26
CA LEU A 184 -9.37 22.27 -9.49
C LEU A 184 -10.87 22.41 -9.30
N VAL A 185 -11.51 21.45 -8.61
CA VAL A 185 -12.93 21.54 -8.26
C VAL A 185 -13.22 22.80 -7.44
N ALA A 186 -12.38 23.13 -6.46
CA ALA A 186 -12.52 24.33 -5.65
C ALA A 186 -12.40 25.61 -6.50
N LEU A 187 -11.43 25.67 -7.42
CA LEU A 187 -11.25 26.81 -8.33
C LEU A 187 -12.45 26.99 -9.28
N PHE A 188 -12.93 25.93 -9.91
CA PHE A 188 -14.12 26.01 -10.76
C PHE A 188 -15.38 26.36 -9.96
N SER A 189 -15.51 25.85 -8.75
CA SER A 189 -16.60 26.21 -7.84
C SER A 189 -16.54 27.69 -7.47
N LEU A 190 -15.34 28.23 -7.19
CA LEU A 190 -15.14 29.65 -6.94
C LEU A 190 -15.55 30.50 -8.14
N VAL A 191 -15.14 30.11 -9.36
CA VAL A 191 -15.57 30.79 -10.60
C VAL A 191 -17.09 30.79 -10.71
N LEU A 192 -17.75 29.65 -10.50
CA LEU A 192 -19.21 29.57 -10.55
C LEU A 192 -19.90 30.47 -9.52
N VAL A 193 -19.34 30.57 -8.31
CA VAL A 193 -19.85 31.48 -7.25
C VAL A 193 -19.66 32.95 -7.64
N LEU A 194 -18.48 33.34 -8.13
CA LEU A 194 -18.23 34.71 -8.57
C LEU A 194 -19.16 35.13 -9.72
N LEU A 195 -19.35 34.24 -10.70
CA LEU A 195 -20.30 34.44 -11.80
C LEU A 195 -21.74 34.60 -11.27
N ALA A 196 -22.14 33.81 -10.27
CA ALA A 196 -23.46 33.94 -9.66
C ALA A 196 -23.65 35.30 -8.94
N ILE A 197 -22.63 35.77 -8.22
CA ILE A 197 -22.64 37.07 -7.55
C ILE A 197 -22.70 38.20 -8.57
N GLU A 198 -21.89 38.16 -9.62
CA GLU A 198 -21.90 39.16 -10.69
C GLU A 198 -23.31 39.27 -11.31
N ARG A 199 -23.94 38.12 -11.62
CA ARG A 199 -25.29 38.10 -12.19
C ARG A 199 -26.32 38.71 -11.24
N ASN A 200 -26.30 38.34 -9.97
CA ASN A 200 -27.29 38.80 -9.00
C ASN A 200 -27.17 40.31 -8.74
N THR A 201 -25.94 40.81 -8.61
CA THR A 201 -25.66 42.23 -8.35
C THR A 201 -25.94 43.13 -9.56
N ARG A 202 -25.76 42.63 -10.80
CA ARG A 202 -26.10 43.39 -12.02
C ARG A 202 -27.60 43.65 -12.14
N SER A 203 -28.45 42.70 -11.76
CA SER A 203 -29.91 42.87 -11.75
C SER A 203 -30.35 43.92 -10.73
N LEU A 204 -29.79 43.91 -9.53
CA LEU A 204 -30.06 44.94 -8.50
C LEU A 204 -29.70 46.36 -8.99
N ARG A 205 -28.56 46.52 -9.68
CA ARG A 205 -28.13 47.82 -10.22
C ARG A 205 -29.08 48.33 -11.32
N GLN A 206 -29.58 47.43 -12.17
CA GLN A 206 -30.54 47.79 -13.22
C GLN A 206 -31.89 48.24 -12.64
N THR A 207 -32.40 47.55 -11.62
CA THR A 207 -33.65 47.93 -10.95
C THR A 207 -33.53 49.27 -10.22
N ALA A 208 -32.41 49.53 -9.54
CA ALA A 208 -32.15 50.80 -8.86
C ALA A 208 -32.09 51.98 -9.84
N SER A 209 -31.43 51.82 -11.00
CA SER A 209 -31.39 52.85 -12.04
C SER A 209 -32.78 53.09 -12.67
N ALA A 210 -33.59 52.04 -12.88
CA ALA A 210 -34.95 52.18 -13.40
C ALA A 210 -35.87 52.95 -12.43
N ALA A 211 -35.80 52.63 -11.13
CA ALA A 211 -36.57 53.32 -10.09
C ALA A 211 -36.18 54.80 -9.97
N SER A 212 -34.89 55.13 -10.10
CA SER A 212 -34.44 56.53 -10.07
C SER A 212 -35.00 57.35 -11.24
N ASN A 213 -35.07 56.78 -12.45
CA ASN A 213 -35.60 57.48 -13.62
C ASN A 213 -37.12 57.69 -13.57
N GLN A 214 -37.87 56.81 -12.91
CA GLN A 214 -39.32 56.98 -12.68
C GLN A 214 -39.61 58.15 -11.73
N SER A 215 -38.85 58.29 -10.63
CA SER A 215 -39.06 59.37 -9.66
C SER A 215 -38.83 60.77 -10.26
N VAL A 216 -37.87 60.92 -11.18
CA VAL A 216 -37.58 62.19 -11.87
C VAL A 216 -38.69 62.54 -12.87
N SER A 217 -39.34 61.53 -13.47
CA SER A 217 -40.41 61.75 -14.43
C SER A 217 -41.72 62.19 -13.76
N GLU A 218 -42.02 61.72 -12.54
CA GLU A 218 -43.19 62.16 -11.77
C GLU A 218 -43.07 63.61 -11.25
N VAL A 219 -41.88 64.04 -10.84
CA VAL A 219 -41.66 65.42 -10.34
C VAL A 219 -41.73 66.47 -11.45
N THR A 220 -41.54 66.08 -12.71
CA THR A 220 -41.60 67.00 -13.87
C THR A 220 -43.02 67.15 -14.44
N GLN A 221 -44.00 66.39 -13.94
CA GLN A 221 -45.41 66.44 -14.38
C GLN A 221 -46.36 67.14 -13.40
N ALA A 222 -45.85 67.68 -12.28
CA ALA A 222 -46.61 68.48 -11.33
C ALA A 222 -46.25 69.98 -11.48
#